data_AF-A0A945LDH6-F1
#
_entry.id   AF-A0A945LDH6-F1
#
_cell.length_a   1.000
_cell.length_b   1.000
_cell.length_c   1.000
_cell.angle_alpha   90.00
_cell.angle_beta   90.00
_cell.angle_gamma   90.00
#
_symmetry.space_group_name_H-M   'P 1'
#
loop_
_entity.id
_entity.type
_entity.pdbx_description
1 polymer ?
#
loop_
_entity_poly.entity_id
_entity_poly.type
_entity_poly.pdbx_seq_one_letter_code
_entity_poly.pdbx_strand_id
1 'polypeptide(L)'
;MKVLLATVLAASFVAASTPVAAKGGPLSSKYYVKLGPSEYSLKKNQIIAKANTVSTGAAYGLGFWILPVKTVSKWSSILHEGRQNNERGPAALFYPGLTRIHFRMATQRNFNDGCDPNAALALKRWSHVFIQVAKGTAQVYVNGKLDNTCKIGPLLKPNTAQVYSGSPWNLPAAARLRNVRLYKKNLNALAIIKEMNATKTVSRPPLKGKKTQ
;
A
#
# COMPACT_ATOMS: atom_id res chain seq x y z
N MET A 1 -24.60 -62.15 -6.97
CA MET A 1 -24.77 -60.90 -7.73
C MET A 1 -24.58 -59.71 -6.80
N LYS A 2 -23.42 -59.04 -6.86
CA LYS A 2 -23.22 -57.71 -6.28
C LYS A 2 -22.56 -56.87 -7.37
N VAL A 3 -23.35 -55.97 -7.93
CA VAL A 3 -22.94 -55.02 -8.97
C VAL A 3 -22.08 -53.95 -8.30
N LEU A 4 -20.83 -53.84 -8.71
CA LEU A 4 -19.93 -52.75 -8.29
C LEU A 4 -20.09 -51.61 -9.30
N LEU A 5 -20.77 -50.54 -8.89
CA LEU A 5 -20.93 -49.32 -9.69
C LEU A 5 -19.61 -48.53 -9.66
N ALA A 6 -18.92 -48.46 -10.79
CA ALA A 6 -17.77 -47.59 -10.97
C ALA A 6 -18.24 -46.13 -11.13
N THR A 7 -17.90 -45.27 -10.17
CA THR A 7 -18.13 -43.83 -10.28
C THR A 7 -16.96 -43.19 -11.04
N VAL A 8 -17.21 -42.76 -12.27
CA VAL A 8 -16.24 -41.98 -13.06
C VAL A 8 -16.33 -40.52 -12.58
N LEU A 9 -15.28 -40.03 -11.94
CA LEU A 9 -15.15 -38.63 -11.55
C LEU A 9 -14.72 -37.81 -12.78
N ALA A 10 -15.66 -37.06 -13.38
CA ALA A 10 -15.36 -36.15 -14.47
C ALA A 10 -14.53 -34.96 -13.94
N ALA A 11 -13.28 -34.86 -14.36
CA ALA A 11 -12.44 -33.69 -14.13
C ALA A 11 -12.86 -32.56 -15.09
N SER A 12 -13.64 -31.60 -14.61
CA SER A 12 -13.95 -30.39 -15.36
C SER A 12 -12.73 -29.46 -15.38
N PHE A 13 -12.06 -29.35 -16.52
CA PHE A 13 -11.09 -28.30 -16.78
C PHE A 13 -11.82 -26.96 -16.83
N VAL A 14 -11.66 -26.13 -15.80
CA VAL A 14 -12.01 -24.71 -15.87
C VAL A 14 -10.96 -24.03 -16.73
N ALA A 15 -11.32 -23.68 -17.96
CA ALA A 15 -10.50 -22.85 -18.82
C ALA A 15 -10.17 -21.54 -18.11
N ALA A 16 -8.88 -21.27 -17.90
CA ALA A 16 -8.42 -20.00 -17.36
C ALA A 16 -8.82 -18.89 -18.33
N SER A 17 -9.81 -18.09 -17.94
CA SER A 17 -10.20 -16.90 -18.69
C SER A 17 -9.01 -15.94 -18.73
N THR A 18 -8.64 -15.54 -19.94
CA THR A 18 -7.63 -14.51 -20.18
C THR A 18 -8.07 -13.23 -19.47
N PRO A 19 -7.19 -12.54 -18.71
CA PRO A 19 -7.58 -11.28 -18.10
C PRO A 19 -7.77 -10.25 -19.22
N VAL A 20 -9.01 -9.82 -19.41
CA VAL A 20 -9.34 -8.61 -20.17
C VAL A 20 -8.51 -7.48 -19.59
N ALA A 21 -7.57 -6.96 -20.38
CA ALA A 21 -6.80 -5.79 -20.03
C ALA A 21 -7.80 -4.65 -19.77
N ALA A 22 -7.97 -4.28 -18.50
CA ALA A 22 -8.79 -3.15 -18.12
C ALA A 22 -8.18 -1.90 -18.79
N LYS A 23 -8.81 -1.41 -19.86
CA LYS A 23 -8.52 -0.12 -20.48
C LYS A 23 -8.87 1.00 -19.49
N GLY A 24 -7.96 1.21 -18.56
CA GLY A 24 -8.04 2.25 -17.56
C GLY A 24 -6.64 2.47 -17.05
N GLY A 25 -5.92 3.39 -17.70
CA GLY A 25 -4.67 3.89 -17.16
C GLY A 25 -4.86 4.41 -15.73
N PRO A 26 -3.76 4.69 -15.01
CA PRO A 26 -3.88 5.20 -13.65
C PRO A 26 -4.73 6.47 -13.68
N LEU A 27 -5.56 6.67 -12.65
CA LEU A 27 -6.28 7.94 -12.46
C LEU A 27 -5.32 9.09 -12.76
N SER A 28 -5.74 10.08 -13.54
CA SER A 28 -4.86 11.18 -14.00
C SER A 28 -3.93 11.68 -12.88
N SER A 29 -2.65 11.93 -13.21
CA SER A 29 -1.64 12.44 -12.27
C SER A 29 -2.05 13.75 -11.58
N LYS A 30 -3.07 14.44 -12.08
CA LYS A 30 -3.70 15.58 -11.39
C LYS A 30 -4.34 15.22 -10.04
N TYR A 31 -4.58 13.95 -9.75
CA TYR A 31 -5.27 13.49 -8.53
C TYR A 31 -4.35 12.97 -7.43
N TYR A 32 -3.05 12.80 -7.72
CA TYR A 32 -2.09 12.30 -6.74
C TYR A 32 -0.70 12.92 -6.91
N VAL A 33 0.09 12.88 -5.84
CA VAL A 33 1.52 13.16 -5.88
C VAL A 33 2.27 11.84 -5.79
N LYS A 34 3.17 11.58 -6.74
CA LYS A 34 4.08 10.42 -6.69
C LYS A 34 5.22 10.70 -5.73
N LEU A 35 5.52 9.76 -4.84
CA LEU A 35 6.56 9.88 -3.82
C LEU A 35 7.68 8.89 -4.07
N GLY A 36 8.91 9.34 -3.85
CA GLY A 36 10.10 8.52 -4.00
C GLY A 36 10.38 8.01 -5.42
N PRO A 37 11.42 7.17 -5.56
CA PRO A 37 11.80 6.58 -6.85
C PRO A 37 10.81 5.49 -7.29
N SER A 38 11.00 4.99 -8.52
CA SER A 38 10.11 3.98 -9.11
C SER A 38 10.00 2.73 -8.26
N GLU A 39 11.13 2.19 -7.78
CA GLU A 39 11.23 1.05 -6.89
C GLU A 39 12.49 1.13 -6.03
N TYR A 40 12.41 0.74 -4.75
CA TYR A 40 13.52 0.89 -3.80
C TYR A 40 13.35 0.03 -2.55
N SER A 41 14.47 -0.29 -1.89
CA SER A 41 14.48 -0.86 -0.54
C SER A 41 14.40 0.25 0.51
N LEU A 42 13.72 -0.02 1.62
CA LEU A 42 13.60 0.95 2.71
C LEU A 42 14.91 1.03 3.50
N LYS A 43 15.29 2.24 3.88
CA LYS A 43 16.46 2.52 4.72
C LYS A 43 16.08 3.46 5.85
N LYS A 44 16.74 3.32 7.00
CA LYS A 44 16.52 4.24 8.12
C LYS A 44 16.83 5.68 7.69
N ASN A 45 16.00 6.63 8.10
CA ASN A 45 16.08 8.05 7.76
C ASN A 45 15.94 8.37 6.27
N GLN A 46 15.39 7.46 5.45
CA GLN A 46 15.24 7.71 4.02
C GLN A 46 14.06 8.65 3.75
N ILE A 47 14.34 9.87 3.31
CA ILE A 47 13.32 10.84 2.89
C ILE A 47 12.95 10.58 1.41
N ILE A 48 11.67 10.41 1.13
CA ILE A 48 11.12 10.19 -0.22
C ILE A 48 10.28 11.36 -0.74
N ALA A 49 9.95 12.31 0.13
CA ALA A 49 9.37 13.60 -0.22
C ALA A 49 9.75 14.64 0.84
N LYS A 50 10.16 15.84 0.41
CA LYS A 50 10.49 16.95 1.32
C LYS A 50 9.23 17.52 1.95
N ALA A 51 9.37 18.26 3.05
CA ALA A 51 8.27 19.02 3.62
C ALA A 51 7.59 19.89 2.56
N ASN A 52 6.26 20.05 2.69
CA ASN A 52 5.36 20.77 1.79
C ASN A 52 5.24 20.18 0.36
N THR A 53 5.87 19.04 0.06
CA THR A 53 5.64 18.31 -1.21
C THR A 53 4.23 17.73 -1.27
N VAL A 54 3.73 17.30 -0.11
CA VAL A 54 2.38 16.78 0.07
C VAL A 54 1.74 17.44 1.28
N SER A 55 0.41 17.34 1.33
CA SER A 55 -0.35 17.63 2.53
C SER A 55 -1.44 16.58 2.70
N THR A 56 -1.53 15.99 3.88
CA THR A 56 -2.71 15.26 4.29
C THR A 56 -3.74 16.24 4.84
N GLY A 57 -4.84 16.43 4.11
CA GLY A 57 -5.95 17.31 4.49
C GLY A 57 -7.04 16.57 5.28
N ALA A 58 -8.28 17.05 5.14
CA ALA A 58 -9.46 16.43 5.76
C ALA A 58 -9.85 15.05 5.18
N ALA A 59 -9.24 14.64 4.07
CA ALA A 59 -9.31 13.30 3.52
C ALA A 59 -8.09 13.04 2.61
N TYR A 60 -7.66 11.80 2.51
CA TYR A 60 -6.60 11.39 1.57
C TYR A 60 -6.60 9.89 1.33
N GLY A 61 -5.97 9.49 0.22
CA GLY A 61 -5.61 8.11 -0.08
C GLY A 61 -4.10 7.94 -0.14
N LEU A 62 -3.56 6.83 0.36
CA LEU A 62 -2.18 6.42 0.25
C LEU A 62 -2.13 5.06 -0.46
N GLY A 63 -1.62 5.04 -1.68
CA GLY A 63 -1.44 3.83 -2.48
C GLY A 63 0.04 3.49 -2.63
N PHE A 64 0.39 2.21 -2.49
CA PHE A 64 1.74 1.73 -2.80
C PHE A 64 1.74 0.22 -3.04
N TRP A 65 2.75 -0.24 -3.77
CA TRP A 65 3.10 -1.64 -3.83
C TRP A 65 4.24 -1.92 -2.86
N ILE A 66 4.13 -3.03 -2.14
CA ILE A 66 5.14 -3.49 -1.18
C ILE A 66 5.49 -4.96 -1.41
N LEU A 67 6.79 -5.28 -1.31
CA LEU A 67 7.31 -6.64 -1.32
C LEU A 67 8.07 -6.88 -0.02
N PRO A 68 7.46 -7.49 1.00
CA PRO A 68 8.16 -7.91 2.20
C PRO A 68 9.20 -8.99 1.87
N VAL A 69 10.44 -8.84 2.32
CA VAL A 69 11.53 -9.80 2.07
C VAL A 69 11.68 -10.78 3.24
N LYS A 70 11.59 -10.25 4.46
CA LYS A 70 11.59 -11.01 5.72
C LYS A 70 10.81 -10.25 6.79
N THR A 71 10.51 -10.91 7.89
CA THR A 71 9.95 -10.24 9.09
C THR A 71 11.07 -9.55 9.88
N VAL A 72 10.69 -8.56 10.69
CA VAL A 72 11.59 -7.84 11.59
C VAL A 72 11.00 -8.00 12.99
N SER A 73 11.80 -8.41 13.98
CA SER A 73 11.34 -8.70 15.35
C SER A 73 10.90 -7.47 16.16
N LYS A 74 11.06 -6.26 15.62
CA LYS A 74 10.62 -4.98 16.20
C LYS A 74 9.63 -4.31 15.26
N TRP A 75 8.87 -3.33 15.79
CA TRP A 75 8.09 -2.41 14.97
C TRP A 75 8.96 -1.84 13.86
N SER A 76 8.52 -2.01 12.62
CA SER A 76 9.32 -1.66 11.46
C SER A 76 8.58 -0.73 10.51
N SER A 77 9.18 0.43 10.24
CA SER A 77 8.57 1.52 9.48
C SER A 77 8.55 1.20 7.99
N ILE A 78 7.37 1.39 7.39
CA ILE A 78 7.15 1.38 5.94
C ILE A 78 7.18 2.81 5.41
N LEU A 79 6.29 3.66 5.93
CA LEU A 79 6.15 5.07 5.57
C LEU A 79 5.84 5.90 6.82
N HIS A 80 6.30 7.15 6.88
CA HIS A 80 5.98 8.08 7.97
C HIS A 80 6.08 9.52 7.48
N GLU A 81 4.97 10.27 7.51
CA GLU A 81 4.94 11.72 7.33
C GLU A 81 4.86 12.41 8.69
N GLY A 82 5.92 13.14 9.06
CA GLY A 82 6.05 13.80 10.36
C GLY A 82 7.49 14.23 10.68
N ARG A 83 7.64 15.22 11.56
CA ARG A 83 8.93 15.65 12.12
C ARG A 83 9.27 14.95 13.43
N GLN A 84 8.28 14.35 14.07
CA GLN A 84 8.39 13.62 15.34
C GLN A 84 7.63 12.29 15.27
N ASN A 85 7.92 11.36 16.18
CA ASN A 85 7.30 10.03 16.20
C ASN A 85 5.76 10.07 16.36
N ASN A 86 5.27 11.06 17.11
CA ASN A 86 3.85 11.29 17.36
C ASN A 86 3.18 12.16 16.27
N GLU A 87 3.95 12.81 15.38
CA GLU A 87 3.40 13.47 14.20
C GLU A 87 3.17 12.43 13.11
N ARG A 88 1.92 12.09 12.83
CA ARG A 88 1.58 11.04 11.87
C ARG A 88 0.53 11.54 10.92
N GLY A 89 0.93 11.82 9.69
CA GLY A 89 -0.02 12.23 8.67
C GLY A 89 0.28 11.65 7.31
N PRO A 90 0.44 10.32 7.10
CA PRO A 90 0.24 9.19 8.02
C PRO A 90 1.54 8.49 8.48
N ALA A 91 1.43 7.41 9.26
CA ALA A 91 2.48 6.43 9.47
C ALA A 91 1.98 5.00 9.20
N ALA A 92 2.78 4.18 8.52
CA ALA A 92 2.52 2.76 8.29
C ALA A 92 3.74 1.95 8.75
N LEU A 93 3.49 0.91 9.56
CA LEU A 93 4.50 0.00 10.07
C LEU A 93 4.07 -1.45 9.87
N PHE A 94 5.01 -2.38 9.98
CA PHE A 94 4.69 -3.76 10.28
C PHE A 94 4.77 -4.03 11.79
N TYR A 95 3.86 -4.89 12.26
CA TYR A 95 3.93 -5.48 13.60
C TYR A 95 5.24 -6.25 13.81
N PRO A 96 5.78 -6.28 15.04
CA PRO A 96 6.93 -7.11 15.41
C PRO A 96 6.71 -8.57 14.97
N GLY A 97 7.68 -9.14 14.26
CA GLY A 97 7.68 -10.53 13.81
C GLY A 97 6.70 -10.85 12.68
N LEU A 98 5.92 -9.88 12.20
CA LEU A 98 4.87 -10.08 11.20
C LEU A 98 5.02 -9.12 10.01
N THR A 99 4.28 -9.38 8.95
CA THR A 99 4.09 -8.49 7.79
C THR A 99 2.66 -7.92 7.75
N ARG A 100 2.01 -7.85 8.92
CA ARG A 100 0.71 -7.23 9.10
C ARG A 100 0.89 -5.73 9.32
N ILE A 101 0.11 -4.92 8.60
CA ILE A 101 0.25 -3.47 8.65
C ILE A 101 -0.38 -2.92 9.94
N HIS A 102 0.26 -1.91 10.50
CA HIS A 102 -0.24 -1.03 11.53
C HIS A 102 -0.24 0.39 10.97
N PHE A 103 -1.43 0.88 10.61
CA PHE A 103 -1.59 2.19 9.98
C PHE A 103 -2.10 3.21 10.99
N ARG A 104 -1.47 4.38 11.06
CA ARG A 104 -1.75 5.41 12.05
C ARG A 104 -1.76 6.80 11.44
N MET A 105 -2.60 7.66 11.99
CA MET A 105 -2.69 9.08 11.68
C MET A 105 -3.17 9.85 12.89
N ALA A 106 -2.82 11.13 12.91
CA ALA A 106 -3.27 12.04 13.93
C ALA A 106 -4.66 12.60 13.58
N THR A 107 -5.56 12.53 14.56
CA THR A 107 -6.81 13.28 14.57
C THR A 107 -6.77 14.30 15.71
N GLN A 108 -7.76 15.19 15.78
CA GLN A 108 -7.96 16.07 16.92
C GLN A 108 -8.21 15.28 18.22
N ARG A 109 -8.66 14.03 18.12
CA ARG A 109 -8.92 13.13 19.26
C ARG A 109 -7.64 12.46 19.76
N ASN A 110 -6.83 11.89 18.87
CA ASN A 110 -5.66 11.11 19.24
C ASN A 110 -4.60 11.16 18.13
N PHE A 111 -3.32 11.32 18.49
CA PHE A 111 -2.20 11.30 17.54
C PHE A 111 -1.92 9.89 16.96
N ASN A 112 -2.48 8.87 17.59
CA ASN A 112 -2.29 7.45 17.29
C ASN A 112 -3.60 6.76 16.86
N ASP A 113 -4.55 7.51 16.29
CA ASP A 113 -5.72 6.91 15.64
C ASP A 113 -5.29 6.08 14.42
N GLY A 114 -6.10 5.11 14.01
CA GLY A 114 -5.88 4.45 12.73
C GLY A 114 -6.56 3.10 12.56
N CYS A 115 -5.88 2.21 11.84
CA CYS A 115 -6.44 0.93 11.47
C CYS A 115 -5.38 -0.17 11.45
N ASP A 116 -5.75 -1.34 11.97
CA ASP A 116 -4.95 -2.55 11.95
C ASP A 116 -5.66 -3.57 11.04
N PRO A 117 -5.29 -3.65 9.76
CA PRO A 117 -5.77 -4.70 8.87
C PRO A 117 -5.43 -6.09 9.42
N ASN A 118 -6.23 -7.07 9.04
CA ASN A 118 -6.09 -8.48 9.40
C ASN A 118 -5.03 -9.17 8.54
N ALA A 119 -4.94 -8.82 7.24
CA ALA A 119 -4.01 -9.46 6.33
C ALA A 119 -2.53 -9.27 6.73
N ALA A 120 -1.83 -10.38 6.91
CA ALA A 120 -0.38 -10.42 6.84
C ALA A 120 0.05 -10.50 5.36
N LEU A 121 0.91 -9.59 4.93
CA LEU A 121 1.37 -9.57 3.54
C LEU A 121 2.35 -10.72 3.27
N ALA A 122 2.18 -11.42 2.16
CA ALA A 122 3.04 -12.55 1.86
C ALA A 122 4.49 -12.14 1.61
N LEU A 123 5.43 -12.88 2.21
CA LEU A 123 6.85 -12.71 1.93
C LEU A 123 7.17 -13.00 0.46
N LYS A 124 8.14 -12.26 -0.08
CA LYS A 124 8.68 -12.36 -1.44
C LYS A 124 7.61 -12.20 -2.54
N ARG A 125 6.46 -11.59 -2.21
CA ARG A 125 5.39 -11.31 -3.17
C ARG A 125 4.97 -9.85 -3.10
N TRP A 126 4.76 -9.25 -4.27
CA TRP A 126 4.22 -7.91 -4.37
C TRP A 126 2.76 -7.92 -3.95
N SER A 127 2.42 -7.07 -2.97
CA SER A 127 1.06 -6.77 -2.58
C SER A 127 0.78 -5.30 -2.87
N HIS A 128 -0.40 -5.02 -3.41
CA HIS A 128 -0.90 -3.65 -3.48
C HIS A 128 -1.61 -3.30 -2.18
N VAL A 129 -1.27 -2.15 -1.61
CA VAL A 129 -1.92 -1.62 -0.41
C VAL A 129 -2.47 -0.25 -0.77
N PHE A 130 -3.76 -0.06 -0.49
CA PHE A 130 -4.39 1.24 -0.58
C PHE A 130 -5.06 1.56 0.74
N ILE A 131 -4.75 2.72 1.30
CA ILE A 131 -5.30 3.19 2.56
C ILE A 131 -6.02 4.49 2.30
N GLN A 132 -7.24 4.65 2.77
CA GLN A 132 -7.95 5.91 2.67
C GLN A 132 -8.54 6.35 3.99
N VAL A 133 -8.51 7.64 4.22
CA VAL A 133 -8.93 8.25 5.48
C VAL A 133 -9.87 9.40 5.17
N ALA A 134 -11.02 9.43 5.83
CA ALA A 134 -11.95 10.53 5.82
C ALA A 134 -12.60 10.68 7.21
N LYS A 135 -13.51 11.64 7.35
CA LYS A 135 -14.24 11.92 8.59
C LYS A 135 -14.69 10.63 9.30
N GLY A 136 -14.05 10.34 10.43
CA GLY A 136 -14.41 9.26 11.34
C GLY A 136 -14.03 7.85 10.91
N THR A 137 -13.43 7.67 9.72
CA THR A 137 -13.14 6.35 9.17
C THR A 137 -11.78 6.26 8.48
N ALA A 138 -11.11 5.13 8.71
CA ALA A 138 -9.94 4.70 7.95
C ALA A 138 -10.22 3.32 7.35
N GLN A 139 -9.90 3.14 6.07
CA GLN A 139 -10.11 1.87 5.35
C GLN A 139 -8.79 1.41 4.75
N VAL A 140 -8.51 0.11 4.88
CA VAL A 140 -7.32 -0.51 4.29
C VAL A 140 -7.77 -1.57 3.29
N TYR A 141 -7.22 -1.49 2.09
CA TYR A 141 -7.43 -2.42 1.00
C TYR A 141 -6.12 -3.13 0.68
N VAL A 142 -6.19 -4.45 0.51
CA VAL A 142 -5.06 -5.28 0.08
C VAL A 142 -5.46 -5.95 -1.23
N ASN A 143 -4.63 -5.78 -2.27
CA ASN A 143 -4.88 -6.31 -3.61
C ASN A 143 -6.27 -5.97 -4.16
N GLY A 144 -6.73 -4.74 -3.89
CA GLY A 144 -8.01 -4.22 -4.37
C GLY A 144 -9.23 -4.64 -3.55
N LYS A 145 -9.07 -5.53 -2.56
CA LYS A 145 -10.15 -5.96 -1.66
C LYS A 145 -10.08 -5.19 -0.34
N LEU A 146 -11.23 -4.75 0.18
CA LEU A 146 -11.33 -4.16 1.52
C LEU A 146 -10.93 -5.23 2.55
N ASP A 147 -9.92 -4.92 3.34
CA ASP A 147 -9.45 -5.79 4.42
C ASP A 147 -10.05 -5.38 5.77
N ASN A 148 -10.07 -4.07 6.07
CA ASN A 148 -10.66 -3.58 7.31
C ASN A 148 -11.18 -2.13 7.18
N THR A 149 -12.19 -1.80 7.99
CA THR A 149 -12.69 -0.44 8.23
C THR A 149 -12.63 -0.14 9.71
N CYS A 150 -11.92 0.91 10.10
CA CYS A 150 -11.71 1.28 11.49
C CYS A 150 -12.31 2.65 11.80
N LYS A 151 -12.86 2.80 13.00
CA LYS A 151 -13.35 4.08 13.53
C LYS A 151 -12.18 4.92 14.01
N ILE A 152 -12.10 6.16 13.56
CA ILE A 152 -11.10 7.16 13.98
C ILE A 152 -11.82 8.44 14.45
N GLY A 153 -11.07 9.40 14.97
CA GLY A 153 -11.59 10.73 15.25
C GLY A 153 -12.13 11.43 13.98
N PRO A 154 -13.18 12.28 14.10
CA PRO A 154 -13.84 12.86 12.93
C PRO A 154 -13.01 13.93 12.21
N LEU A 155 -12.05 14.56 12.89
CA LEU A 155 -11.25 15.65 12.35
C LEU A 155 -9.79 15.23 12.31
N LEU A 156 -9.22 15.12 11.11
CA LEU A 156 -7.79 14.86 10.94
C LEU A 156 -6.96 16.08 11.34
N LYS A 157 -5.75 15.84 11.85
CA LYS A 157 -4.73 16.89 11.97
C LYS A 157 -3.92 16.92 10.68
N PRO A 158 -3.95 18.02 9.90
CA PRO A 158 -3.17 18.10 8.69
C PRO A 158 -1.68 18.00 8.97
N ASN A 159 -0.94 17.41 8.02
CA ASN A 159 0.51 17.38 8.05
C ASN A 159 1.07 17.86 6.70
N THR A 160 2.25 18.46 6.75
CA THR A 160 3.06 18.89 5.59
C THR A 160 4.55 18.62 5.81
N ALA A 161 4.90 17.76 6.76
CA ALA A 161 6.29 17.38 7.03
C ALA A 161 6.87 16.54 5.89
N GLN A 162 8.17 16.23 5.97
CA GLN A 162 8.75 15.25 5.06
C GLN A 162 8.10 13.87 5.22
N VAL A 163 8.12 13.09 4.13
CA VAL A 163 7.73 11.69 4.12
C VAL A 163 8.97 10.82 4.12
N TYR A 164 9.06 9.94 5.11
CA TYR A 164 10.09 8.92 5.23
C TYR A 164 9.61 7.56 4.68
N SER A 165 10.53 6.75 4.18
CA SER A 165 10.36 5.33 3.91
C SER A 165 11.38 4.50 4.72
N GLY A 166 11.03 4.22 5.98
CA GLY A 166 11.99 3.85 7.01
C GLY A 166 12.30 5.07 7.89
N SER A 167 11.40 5.36 8.83
CA SER A 167 11.48 6.53 9.71
C SER A 167 12.69 6.49 10.67
N PRO A 168 13.04 7.63 11.29
CA PRO A 168 14.09 7.69 12.31
C PRO A 168 13.80 6.90 13.59
N TRP A 169 12.52 6.73 13.92
CA TRP A 169 12.07 6.24 15.24
C TRP A 169 11.89 4.71 15.31
N ASN A 170 11.81 4.03 14.16
CA ASN A 170 11.66 2.58 14.10
C ASN A 170 12.71 1.98 13.17
N LEU A 171 12.93 0.65 13.25
CA LEU A 171 13.74 -0.02 12.23
C LEU A 171 13.05 0.09 10.87
N PRO A 172 13.76 0.18 9.74
CA PRO A 172 13.10 0.06 8.44
C PRO A 172 12.52 -1.36 8.28
N ALA A 173 11.32 -1.46 7.71
CA ALA A 173 10.78 -2.75 7.30
C ALA A 173 11.72 -3.39 6.27
N ALA A 174 11.97 -4.69 6.40
CA ALA A 174 12.75 -5.44 5.43
C ALA A 174 11.90 -5.72 4.18
N ALA A 175 11.68 -4.69 3.38
CA ALA A 175 10.79 -4.69 2.23
C ALA A 175 11.34 -3.84 1.07
N ARG A 176 10.67 -3.95 -0.08
CA ARG A 176 10.79 -3.00 -1.20
C ARG A 176 9.47 -2.29 -1.39
N LEU A 177 9.53 -1.01 -1.75
CA LEU A 177 8.38 -0.20 -2.16
C LEU A 177 8.50 0.19 -3.62
N ARG A 178 7.35 0.40 -4.25
CA ARG A 178 7.25 1.05 -5.56
C ARG A 178 5.91 1.75 -5.71
N ASN A 179 5.87 2.70 -6.64
CA ASN A 179 4.65 3.43 -7.00
C ASN A 179 3.91 4.02 -5.78
N VAL A 180 4.65 4.62 -4.85
CA VAL A 180 4.04 5.31 -3.70
C VAL A 180 3.34 6.57 -4.19
N ARG A 181 2.07 6.73 -3.83
CA ARG A 181 1.21 7.83 -4.27
C ARG A 181 0.33 8.33 -3.14
N LEU A 182 0.28 9.63 -2.96
CA LEU A 182 -0.68 10.29 -2.07
C LEU A 182 -1.77 11.00 -2.89
N TYR A 183 -3.01 10.58 -2.70
CA TYR A 183 -4.21 11.12 -3.32
C TYR A 183 -4.83 12.17 -2.41
N LYS A 184 -5.25 13.32 -2.97
CA LYS A 184 -5.91 14.39 -2.21
C LYS A 184 -7.36 14.09 -1.82
N LYS A 185 -7.85 12.90 -2.17
CA LYS A 185 -9.22 12.45 -1.92
C LYS A 185 -9.29 10.92 -1.83
N ASN A 186 -10.37 10.43 -1.25
CA ASN A 186 -10.69 9.01 -1.25
C ASN A 186 -11.11 8.54 -2.64
N LEU A 187 -10.91 7.25 -2.89
CA LEU A 187 -11.31 6.56 -4.10
C LEU A 187 -12.45 5.59 -3.78
N ASN A 188 -13.37 5.40 -4.72
CA ASN A 188 -14.30 4.27 -4.62
C ASN A 188 -13.58 2.95 -4.93
N ALA A 189 -14.17 1.82 -4.55
CA ALA A 189 -13.54 0.51 -4.70
C ALA A 189 -13.11 0.19 -6.14
N LEU A 190 -13.94 0.54 -7.14
CA LEU A 190 -13.61 0.34 -8.55
C LEU A 190 -12.39 1.18 -8.97
N ALA A 191 -12.29 2.43 -8.50
CA ALA A 191 -11.16 3.30 -8.77
C ALA A 191 -9.87 2.77 -8.11
N ILE A 192 -9.95 2.15 -6.92
CA ILE A 192 -8.81 1.49 -6.27
C ILE A 192 -8.33 0.28 -7.10
N ILE A 193 -9.25 -0.54 -7.63
CA ILE A 193 -8.89 -1.67 -8.50
C ILE A 193 -8.23 -1.18 -9.79
N LYS A 194 -8.77 -0.13 -10.41
CA LYS A 194 -8.17 0.50 -11.61
C LYS A 194 -6.78 1.04 -11.31
N GLU A 195 -6.61 1.72 -10.18
CA GLU A 195 -5.33 2.24 -9.73
C GLU A 195 -4.29 1.13 -9.54
N MET A 196 -4.66 0.06 -8.83
CA MET A 196 -3.83 -1.12 -8.64
C MET A 196 -3.39 -1.73 -9.98
N ASN A 197 -4.33 -1.98 -10.88
CA ASN A 197 -4.05 -2.60 -12.18
C ASN A 197 -3.11 -1.72 -13.02
N ALA A 198 -3.32 -0.41 -12.98
CA ALA A 198 -2.49 0.57 -13.67
C ALA A 198 -1.07 0.70 -13.10
N THR A 199 -0.84 0.33 -11.84
CA THR A 199 0.48 0.40 -11.18
C THR A 199 1.17 -0.94 -11.01
N LYS A 200 0.53 -2.04 -11.44
CA LYS A 200 1.03 -3.40 -11.29
C LYS A 200 2.31 -3.66 -12.07
N THR A 201 2.48 -3.04 -13.23
CA THR A 201 3.67 -3.19 -14.07
C THR A 201 4.66 -2.07 -13.79
N VAL A 202 5.92 -2.44 -13.55
CA VAL A 202 7.03 -1.50 -13.74
C VAL A 202 7.13 -1.32 -15.25
N SER A 203 7.03 -0.10 -15.76
CA SER A 203 7.50 0.19 -17.12
C SER A 203 8.97 -0.22 -17.14
N ARG A 204 9.27 -1.41 -17.71
CA ARG A 204 10.65 -1.82 -17.94
C ARG A 204 11.27 -0.69 -18.78
N PRO A 205 12.44 -0.14 -18.41
CA PRO A 205 13.17 0.70 -19.33
C PRO A 205 13.29 -0.05 -20.66
N PRO A 206 13.16 0.60 -21.83
CA PRO A 206 13.48 -0.04 -23.09
C PRO A 206 14.85 -0.71 -22.92
N LEU A 207 14.97 -1.98 -23.31
CA LEU A 207 16.27 -2.60 -23.46
C LEU A 207 17.06 -1.65 -24.36
N LYS A 208 18.13 -1.02 -23.84
CA LYS A 208 19.10 -0.37 -24.71
C LYS A 208 19.51 -1.44 -25.70
N GLY A 209 19.16 -1.25 -26.98
CA GLY A 209 19.53 -2.18 -28.03
C GLY A 209 21.01 -2.47 -27.91
N LYS A 210 21.38 -3.76 -27.90
CA LYS A 210 22.76 -4.15 -28.16
C LYS A 210 23.12 -3.49 -29.49
N LYS A 211 24.02 -2.51 -29.47
CA LYS A 211 24.77 -2.18 -30.68
C LYS A 211 25.64 -3.40 -30.93
N THR A 212 25.24 -4.22 -31.90
CA THR A 212 26.16 -5.09 -32.61
C THR A 212 27.21 -4.18 -33.25
N GLN A 213 28.43 -4.26 -32.73
CA GLN A 213 29.64 -3.98 -33.51
C GLN A 213 29.99 -5.25 -34.27
#